data_AF-A0A847DH27-F1
#
_entry.id   AF-A0A847DH27-F1
#
_cell.length_a   1.000
_cell.length_b   1.000
_cell.length_c   1.000
_cell.angle_alpha   90.00
_cell.angle_beta   90.00
_cell.angle_gamma   90.00
#
_symmetry.space_group_name_H-M   'P 1'
#
loop_
_entity.id
_entity.type
_entity.pdbx_description
1 polymer ?
#
loop_
_entity_poly.entity_id
_entity_poly.type
_entity_poly.pdbx_seq_one_letter_code
_entity_poly.pdbx_strand_id
1 'polypeptide(L)'
;MNRLLKLAKKDFSQNILVFIFLPLFLIFIFGIMLLGTAVSPRTMGFLSAEGSFLLFFIPLSAIVLGNRLVVKEYYSRTQLFIESLPISRVEMVLVKYFIGLTFLLFFAVFTLLISSGLSYRSDPVSLNFFSYYYQEAPCSVILCGASFLQWVLQGNSAYLFTC
;
A
#
# COMPACT_ATOMS: atom_id res chain seq x y z
N MET A 1 12.55 20.52 -7.55
CA MET A 1 12.23 19.17 -8.09
C MET A 1 13.38 18.16 -8.00
N ASN A 2 14.58 18.44 -8.51
CA ASN A 2 15.67 17.44 -8.56
C ASN A 2 16.20 16.94 -7.20
N ARG A 3 16.02 17.71 -6.11
CA ARG A 3 16.42 17.32 -4.75
C ARG A 3 15.50 16.25 -4.16
N LEU A 4 14.18 16.39 -4.34
CA LEU A 4 13.18 15.43 -3.86
C LEU A 4 13.30 14.08 -4.56
N LEU A 5 13.56 14.08 -5.87
CA LEU A 5 13.83 12.87 -6.65
C LEU A 5 15.10 12.14 -6.21
N LYS A 6 16.16 12.87 -5.84
CA LYS A 6 17.40 12.26 -5.32
C LYS A 6 17.18 11.62 -3.94
N LEU A 7 16.38 12.26 -3.07
CA LEU A 7 15.96 11.68 -1.80
C LEU A 7 15.14 10.41 -2.02
N ALA A 8 14.09 10.47 -2.84
CA ALA A 8 13.24 9.32 -3.16
C ALA A 8 14.04 8.15 -3.77
N LYS A 9 14.98 8.43 -4.69
CA LYS A 9 15.83 7.40 -5.31
C LYS A 9 16.77 6.74 -4.29
N LYS A 10 17.32 7.51 -3.35
CA LYS A 10 18.15 6.98 -2.26
C LYS A 10 17.33 6.07 -1.34
N ASP A 11 16.14 6.52 -0.95
CA ASP A 11 15.25 5.76 -0.07
C ASP A 11 14.78 4.45 -0.72
N PHE A 12 14.50 4.50 -2.02
CA PHE A 12 14.13 3.32 -2.80
C PHE A 12 15.27 2.30 -2.85
N SER A 13 16.51 2.75 -3.07
CA SER A 13 17.68 1.86 -3.09
C SER A 13 17.95 1.21 -1.73
N GLN A 14 17.79 1.95 -0.63
CA GLN A 14 18.05 1.42 0.72
C GLN A 14 16.96 0.46 1.21
N ASN A 15 15.75 0.54 0.66
CA ASN A 15 14.62 -0.29 1.06
C ASN A 15 14.13 -1.20 -0.08
N ILE A 16 14.97 -1.39 -1.11
CA ILE A 16 14.64 -2.16 -2.30
C ILE A 16 14.19 -3.59 -1.97
N LEU A 17 14.77 -4.18 -0.92
CA LEU A 17 14.35 -5.48 -0.41
C LEU A 17 12.86 -5.49 -0.02
N VAL A 18 12.38 -4.48 0.70
CA VAL A 18 10.96 -4.41 1.09
C VAL A 18 10.11 -4.21 -0.16
N PHE A 19 10.53 -3.35 -1.08
CA PHE A 19 9.85 -3.11 -2.35
C PHE A 19 9.86 -4.32 -3.31
N ILE A 20 10.66 -5.35 -3.06
CA ILE A 20 10.66 -6.60 -3.86
C ILE A 20 9.92 -7.71 -3.11
N PHE A 21 10.25 -7.95 -1.85
CA PHE A 21 9.69 -9.04 -1.07
C PHE A 21 8.22 -8.84 -0.74
N LEU A 22 7.81 -7.60 -0.41
CA LEU A 22 6.42 -7.29 -0.08
C LEU A 22 5.47 -7.51 -1.27
N PRO A 23 5.73 -6.98 -2.49
CA PRO A 23 4.87 -7.28 -3.62
C PRO A 23 4.93 -8.75 -4.05
N LEU A 24 6.10 -9.40 -3.94
CA LEU A 24 6.22 -10.83 -4.24
C LEU A 24 5.33 -11.67 -3.30
N PHE A 25 5.33 -11.35 -2.01
CA PHE A 25 4.47 -11.98 -1.00
C PHE A 25 2.98 -11.72 -1.27
N LEU A 26 2.62 -10.48 -1.61
CA LEU A 26 1.24 -10.12 -1.96
C LEU A 26 0.75 -10.86 -3.21
N ILE A 27 1.56 -10.92 -4.28
CA ILE A 27 1.25 -11.67 -5.50
C ILE A 27 1.10 -13.16 -5.20
N PHE A 28 1.99 -13.71 -4.37
CA PHE A 28 1.94 -15.12 -3.99
C PHE A 28 0.64 -15.48 -3.27
N ILE A 29 0.24 -14.69 -2.27
CA ILE A 29 -1.02 -14.91 -1.54
C ILE A 29 -2.23 -14.72 -2.45
N PHE A 30 -2.23 -13.66 -3.26
CA PHE A 30 -3.31 -13.40 -4.21
C PHE A 30 -3.46 -14.56 -5.21
N GLY A 31 -2.33 -15.10 -5.70
CA GLY A 31 -2.32 -16.29 -6.56
C GLY A 31 -2.90 -17.53 -5.88
N ILE A 32 -2.58 -17.76 -4.60
CA ILE A 32 -3.17 -18.86 -3.83
C ILE A 32 -4.68 -18.66 -3.67
N MET A 33 -5.14 -17.44 -3.39
CA MET A 33 -6.58 -17.16 -3.27
C MET A 33 -7.31 -17.40 -4.60
N LEU A 34 -6.74 -16.96 -5.72
CA LEU A 34 -7.29 -17.22 -7.06
C LEU A 34 -7.32 -18.72 -7.41
N LEU A 35 -6.30 -19.47 -7.00
CA LEU A 35 -6.27 -20.91 -7.22
C LEU A 35 -7.30 -21.63 -6.34
N GLY A 36 -7.52 -21.14 -5.11
CA GLY A 36 -8.58 -21.61 -4.21
C GLY A 36 -9.98 -21.41 -4.80
N THR A 37 -10.26 -20.24 -5.41
CA THR A 37 -11.55 -19.99 -6.08
C THR A 37 -11.74 -20.86 -7.32
N ALA A 38 -10.67 -21.17 -8.05
CA ALA A 38 -10.73 -22.06 -9.20
C ALA A 38 -11.07 -23.51 -8.82
N VAL A 39 -10.61 -23.99 -7.65
CA VAL A 39 -10.87 -25.35 -7.17
C VAL A 39 -12.27 -25.48 -6.53
N SER A 40 -12.83 -24.40 -6.00
CA SER A 40 -14.17 -24.38 -5.37
C SER A 40 -15.07 -23.25 -5.90
N PRO A 41 -15.56 -23.32 -7.15
CA PRO A 41 -16.30 -22.23 -7.79
C PRO A 41 -17.69 -21.94 -7.18
N ARG A 42 -18.24 -22.88 -6.41
CA ARG A 42 -19.62 -22.79 -5.89
C ARG A 42 -19.78 -21.91 -4.65
N THR A 43 -18.69 -21.51 -4.02
CA THR A 43 -18.74 -20.87 -2.69
C THR A 43 -18.29 -19.41 -2.70
N MET A 44 -17.40 -19.00 -3.61
CA MET A 44 -16.91 -17.62 -3.71
C MET A 44 -16.47 -17.26 -5.15
N GLY A 45 -16.98 -16.14 -5.67
CA GLY A 45 -16.54 -15.57 -6.95
C GLY A 45 -15.19 -14.86 -6.86
N PHE A 46 -14.51 -14.69 -8.00
CA PHE A 46 -13.18 -14.07 -8.08
C PHE A 46 -13.14 -12.65 -7.49
N LEU A 47 -14.19 -11.85 -7.71
CA LEU A 47 -14.33 -10.50 -7.14
C LEU A 47 -14.47 -10.53 -5.61
N SER A 48 -15.23 -11.47 -5.04
CA SER A 48 -15.38 -11.56 -3.58
C SER A 48 -14.06 -11.94 -2.88
N ALA A 49 -13.24 -12.76 -3.53
CA ALA A 49 -11.92 -13.12 -3.02
C ALA A 49 -10.95 -11.92 -3.02
N GLU A 50 -10.98 -11.10 -4.08
CA GLU A 50 -10.21 -9.86 -4.16
C GLU A 50 -10.61 -8.88 -3.05
N GLY A 51 -11.92 -8.70 -2.78
CA GLY A 51 -12.38 -7.75 -1.77
C GLY A 51 -11.89 -8.13 -0.38
N SER A 52 -11.90 -9.42 -0.06
CA SER A 52 -11.33 -9.95 1.19
C SER A 52 -9.81 -9.74 1.24
N PHE A 53 -9.11 -9.93 0.12
CA PHE A 53 -7.68 -9.69 0.03
C PHE A 53 -7.33 -8.22 0.29
N LEU A 54 -8.04 -7.29 -0.36
CA LEU A 54 -7.84 -5.85 -0.19
C LEU A 54 -8.09 -5.42 1.26
N LEU A 55 -9.13 -5.95 1.89
CA LEU A 55 -9.49 -5.57 3.26
C LEU A 55 -8.41 -5.96 4.29
N PHE A 56 -7.76 -7.12 4.14
CA PHE A 56 -6.78 -7.59 5.13
C PHE A 56 -5.32 -7.28 4.76
N PHE A 57 -4.92 -7.53 3.51
CA PHE A 57 -3.51 -7.49 3.14
C PHE A 57 -3.01 -6.09 2.79
N ILE A 58 -3.86 -5.22 2.26
CA ILE A 58 -3.49 -3.82 1.98
C ILE A 58 -3.18 -3.04 3.27
N PRO A 59 -4.02 -3.02 4.32
CA PRO A 59 -3.67 -2.30 5.55
C PRO A 59 -2.45 -2.91 6.24
N LEU A 60 -2.31 -4.24 6.23
CA LEU A 60 -1.12 -4.90 6.77
C LEU A 60 0.15 -4.45 6.04
N SER A 61 0.09 -4.39 4.70
CA SER A 61 1.20 -3.91 3.89
C SER A 61 1.50 -2.43 4.12
N ALA A 62 0.48 -1.61 4.34
CA ALA A 62 0.61 -0.20 4.70
C ALA A 62 1.36 -0.06 6.03
N ILE A 63 1.02 -0.83 7.05
CA ILE A 63 1.72 -0.81 8.35
C ILE A 63 3.20 -1.21 8.18
N VAL A 64 3.50 -2.26 7.41
CA VAL A 64 4.87 -2.72 7.17
C VAL A 64 5.69 -1.67 6.42
N LEU A 65 5.13 -1.09 5.36
CA LEU A 65 5.74 0.00 4.60
C LEU A 65 5.99 1.22 5.48
N GLY A 66 5.00 1.62 6.28
CA GLY A 66 5.09 2.74 7.21
C GLY A 66 6.20 2.53 8.22
N ASN A 67 6.20 1.37 8.88
CA ASN A 67 7.24 1.02 9.85
C ASN A 67 8.64 1.06 9.21
N ARG A 68 8.83 0.47 8.03
CA ARG A 68 10.13 0.49 7.35
C ARG A 68 10.57 1.86 6.83
N LEU A 69 9.66 2.67 6.28
CA LEU A 69 9.97 3.98 5.69
C LEU A 69 10.16 5.08 6.75
N VAL A 70 9.40 5.00 7.83
CA VAL A 70 9.36 5.99 8.91
C VAL A 70 10.39 5.62 9.96
N VAL A 71 10.29 4.44 10.58
CA VAL A 71 11.12 4.06 11.75
C VAL A 71 12.59 3.90 11.37
N LYS A 72 12.91 3.33 10.21
CA LYS A 72 14.31 3.19 9.77
C LYS A 72 14.99 4.54 9.56
N GLU A 73 14.26 5.59 9.20
CA GLU A 73 14.80 6.95 9.08
C GLU A 73 15.07 7.55 10.46
N TYR A 74 14.14 7.42 11.40
CA TYR A 74 14.30 7.94 12.77
C TYR A 74 15.42 7.23 13.54
N TYR A 75 15.68 5.95 13.27
CA TYR A 75 16.78 5.20 13.88
C TYR A 75 18.13 5.36 13.16
N SER A 76 18.13 5.79 11.91
CA SER A 76 19.36 6.00 11.14
C SER A 76 19.89 7.41 11.41
N ARG A 77 21.21 7.56 11.56
CA ARG A 77 21.89 8.85 11.82
C ARG A 77 21.76 9.88 10.67
N THR A 78 20.84 9.70 9.73
CA THR A 78 20.55 10.66 8.63
C THR A 78 19.87 11.93 9.13
N GLN A 79 19.34 11.94 10.35
CA GLN A 79 18.75 13.12 10.99
C GLN A 79 19.76 14.29 11.11
N LEU A 80 21.03 14.00 11.43
CA LEU A 80 22.12 15.00 11.48
C LEU A 80 22.46 15.59 10.10
N PHE A 81 22.23 14.82 9.02
CA PHE A 81 22.43 15.30 7.65
C PHE A 81 21.23 16.15 7.18
N ILE A 82 20.02 15.82 7.63
CA ILE A 82 18.80 16.56 7.31
C ILE A 82 18.74 17.89 8.06
N GLU A 83 19.23 17.97 9.30
CA GLU A 83 19.37 19.25 10.03
C GLU A 83 20.29 20.26 9.30
N SER A 84 21.23 19.77 8.49
CA SER A 84 22.09 20.64 7.68
C SER A 84 21.48 21.09 6.34
N LEU A 85 20.32 20.54 5.94
CA LEU A 85 19.60 20.99 4.74
C LEU A 85 18.36 21.80 5.14
N PRO A 86 18.12 22.99 4.54
CA PRO A 86 16.90 23.76 4.76
C PRO A 86 15.71 23.12 4.02
N ILE A 87 15.28 21.94 4.47
CA ILE A 87 14.12 21.21 3.96
C ILE A 87 13.10 21.09 5.09
N SER A 88 11.84 21.40 4.80
CA SER A 88 10.80 21.31 5.82
C SER A 88 10.51 19.83 6.15
N ARG A 89 10.33 19.54 7.44
CA ARG A 89 10.02 18.18 7.93
C ARG A 89 8.72 17.63 7.31
N VAL A 90 7.78 18.53 7.00
CA VAL A 90 6.48 18.20 6.38
C VAL A 90 6.64 17.71 4.95
N GLU A 91 7.51 18.33 4.14
CA GLU A 91 7.76 17.88 2.76
C GLU A 91 8.34 16.47 2.70
N MET A 92 9.24 16.11 3.63
CA MET A 92 9.80 14.76 3.70
C MET A 92 8.72 13.71 4.03
N VAL A 93 7.86 14.01 5.00
CA VAL A 93 6.75 13.12 5.39
C VAL A 93 5.78 12.95 4.21
N LEU A 94 5.45 14.03 3.51
CA LEU A 94 4.57 13.99 2.34
C LEU A 94 5.14 13.12 1.22
N VAL A 95 6.42 13.23 0.89
CA VAL A 95 7.04 12.39 -0.16
C VAL A 95 6.94 10.90 0.20
N LYS A 96 7.21 10.55 1.46
CA LYS A 96 7.10 9.15 1.93
C LYS A 96 5.65 8.64 1.89
N TYR A 97 4.71 9.50 2.26
CA TYR A 97 3.28 9.22 2.15
C TYR A 97 2.88 8.94 0.70
N PHE A 98 3.24 9.82 -0.24
CA PHE A 98 2.92 9.64 -1.65
C PHE A 98 3.55 8.39 -2.26
N ILE A 99 4.78 8.03 -1.86
CA ILE A 99 5.43 6.79 -2.31
C ILE A 99 4.65 5.57 -1.82
N GLY A 100 4.31 5.50 -0.53
CA GLY A 100 3.52 4.41 0.03
C GLY A 100 2.13 4.33 -0.60
N LEU A 101 1.43 5.46 -0.71
CA LEU A 101 0.10 5.55 -1.31
C LEU A 101 0.10 5.10 -2.77
N THR A 102 1.05 5.58 -3.58
CA THR A 102 1.16 5.20 -5.00
C THR A 102 1.42 3.70 -5.13
N PHE A 103 2.28 3.14 -4.28
CA PHE A 103 2.56 1.71 -4.27
C PHE A 103 1.32 0.87 -3.94
N LEU A 104 0.55 1.25 -2.90
CA LEU A 104 -0.68 0.55 -2.52
C LEU A 104 -1.77 0.67 -3.59
N LEU A 105 -1.95 1.86 -4.16
CA LEU A 105 -2.88 2.10 -5.27
C LEU A 105 -2.54 1.26 -6.50
N PHE A 106 -1.25 1.23 -6.87
CA PHE A 106 -0.78 0.43 -7.99
C PHE A 106 -1.12 -1.06 -7.79
N PHE A 107 -0.90 -1.58 -6.57
CA PHE A 107 -1.23 -2.96 -6.24
C PHE A 107 -2.73 -3.24 -6.28
N ALA A 108 -3.55 -2.37 -5.69
CA ALA A 108 -5.00 -2.52 -5.68
C ALA A 108 -5.59 -2.52 -7.10
N VAL A 109 -5.13 -1.60 -7.95
CA VAL A 109 -5.56 -1.56 -9.36
C VAL A 109 -5.09 -2.80 -10.11
N PHE A 110 -3.85 -3.25 -9.86
CA PHE A 110 -3.30 -4.44 -10.52
C PHE A 110 -4.08 -5.71 -10.19
N THR A 111 -4.40 -5.96 -8.91
CA THR A 111 -5.21 -7.11 -8.50
C THR A 111 -6.63 -7.03 -9.06
N LEU A 112 -7.21 -5.83 -9.10
CA LEU A 112 -8.55 -5.62 -9.67
C LEU A 112 -8.60 -5.90 -11.18
N LEU A 113 -7.57 -5.46 -11.93
CA LEU A 113 -7.47 -5.74 -13.36
C LEU A 113 -7.37 -7.26 -13.64
N ILE A 114 -6.64 -8.00 -12.81
CA ILE A 114 -6.53 -9.46 -12.96
C ILE A 114 -7.86 -10.14 -12.63
N SER A 115 -8.48 -9.79 -11.49
CA SER A 115 -9.75 -10.37 -11.05
C SER A 115 -10.90 -10.08 -12.02
N SER A 116 -10.97 -8.87 -12.57
CA SER A 116 -11.96 -8.49 -13.58
C SER A 116 -11.76 -9.24 -14.89
N GLY A 117 -10.51 -9.38 -15.35
CA GLY A 117 -10.17 -10.16 -16.54
C GLY A 117 -10.53 -11.65 -16.40
N LEU A 118 -10.35 -12.23 -15.21
CA LEU A 118 -10.74 -13.61 -14.91
C LEU A 118 -12.26 -13.77 -14.76
N SER A 119 -12.94 -12.82 -14.10
CA SER A 119 -14.40 -12.84 -13.92
C SER A 119 -15.14 -12.77 -15.25
N TYR A 120 -14.66 -11.96 -16.20
CA TYR A 120 -15.27 -11.83 -17.54
C TYR A 120 -15.36 -13.17 -18.29
N ARG A 121 -14.47 -14.13 -17.99
CA ARG A 121 -14.45 -15.45 -18.63
C ARG A 121 -15.29 -16.49 -17.91
N SER A 122 -15.60 -16.28 -16.64
CA SER A 122 -16.02 -17.35 -15.73
C SER A 122 -17.49 -17.26 -15.33
N ASP A 123 -18.03 -16.05 -15.19
CA ASP A 123 -19.36 -15.82 -14.61
C ASP A 123 -20.25 -14.92 -15.50
N PRO A 124 -21.57 -15.17 -15.60
CA PRO A 124 -22.53 -14.19 -16.09
C PRO A 124 -22.73 -13.12 -15.02
N VAL A 125 -21.77 -12.20 -14.89
CA VAL A 125 -21.77 -11.17 -13.84
C VAL A 125 -22.83 -10.13 -14.16
N SER A 126 -23.86 -10.02 -13.32
CA SER A 126 -24.87 -8.96 -13.43
C SER A 126 -24.22 -7.58 -13.21
N LEU A 127 -24.50 -6.61 -14.10
CA LEU A 127 -23.94 -5.25 -14.07
C LEU A 127 -24.11 -4.52 -12.73
N ASN A 128 -25.14 -4.85 -11.95
CA ASN A 128 -25.39 -4.27 -10.63
C ASN A 128 -24.31 -4.66 -9.60
N PHE A 129 -23.69 -5.84 -9.72
CA PHE A 129 -22.60 -6.22 -8.81
C PHE A 129 -21.32 -5.42 -9.05
N PHE A 130 -21.08 -5.00 -10.30
CA PHE A 130 -19.93 -4.17 -10.67
C PHE A 130 -20.02 -2.77 -10.05
N SER A 131 -21.21 -2.16 -10.01
CA SER A 131 -21.39 -0.82 -9.45
C SER A 131 -21.17 -0.76 -7.94
N TYR A 132 -21.66 -1.74 -7.18
CA TYR A 132 -21.38 -1.84 -5.74
C TYR A 132 -19.89 -2.07 -5.47
N TYR A 133 -19.24 -2.92 -6.26
CA TYR A 133 -17.83 -3.26 -6.06
C TYR A 133 -16.88 -2.09 -6.36
N TYR A 134 -17.16 -1.31 -7.41
CA TYR A 134 -16.39 -0.09 -7.74
C TYR A 134 -16.58 1.05 -6.73
N GLN A 135 -17.65 1.02 -5.94
CA GLN A 135 -17.90 2.03 -4.91
C GLN A 135 -17.19 1.71 -3.59
N GLU A 136 -17.06 0.43 -3.24
CA GLU A 136 -16.38 -0.05 -2.02
C GLU A 136 -14.85 -0.09 -2.16
N ALA A 137 -14.33 -0.46 -3.33
CA ALA A 137 -12.89 -0.56 -3.61
C ALA A 137 -12.09 0.73 -3.30
N PRO A 138 -12.48 1.94 -3.76
CA PRO A 138 -11.77 3.16 -3.44
C PRO A 138 -11.90 3.54 -1.96
N CYS A 139 -13.04 3.26 -1.32
CA CYS A 139 -13.26 3.58 0.10
C CYS A 139 -12.29 2.80 1.00
N SER A 140 -12.02 1.53 0.71
CA SER A 140 -11.06 0.73 1.48
C SER A 140 -9.62 1.27 1.38
N VAL A 141 -9.20 1.69 0.18
CA VAL A 141 -7.87 2.26 -0.07
C VAL A 141 -7.75 3.65 0.57
N ILE A 142 -8.81 4.46 0.52
CA ILE A 142 -8.86 5.79 1.15
C ILE A 142 -8.86 5.66 2.68
N LEU A 143 -9.61 4.72 3.25
CA LEU A 143 -9.61 4.44 4.70
C LEU A 143 -8.24 3.92 5.16
N CYS A 144 -7.58 3.07 4.37
CA CYS A 144 -6.22 2.63 4.65
C CYS A 144 -5.22 3.80 4.55
N GLY A 145 -5.37 4.66 3.55
CA GLY A 145 -4.58 5.89 3.41
C GLY A 145 -4.76 6.84 4.59
N ALA A 146 -5.99 7.03 5.08
CA ALA A 146 -6.30 7.84 6.25
C ALA A 146 -5.74 7.24 7.55
N SER A 147 -5.86 5.91 7.71
CA SER A 147 -5.28 5.18 8.86
C SER A 147 -3.75 5.28 8.88
N PHE A 148 -3.13 5.20 7.70
CA PHE A 148 -1.70 5.39 7.53
C PHE A 148 -1.27 6.83 7.82
N LEU A 149 -2.04 7.82 7.38
CA LEU A 149 -1.79 9.23 7.67
C LEU A 149 -1.91 9.52 9.17
N GLN A 150 -2.90 8.91 9.84
CA GLN A 150 -3.04 8.99 11.29
C GLN A 150 -1.88 8.32 12.04
N TRP A 151 -1.41 7.17 11.57
CA TRP A 151 -0.24 6.49 12.14
C TRP A 151 1.06 7.30 11.97
N VAL A 152 1.24 7.93 10.81
CA VAL A 152 2.36 8.84 10.54
C VAL A 152 2.29 10.09 11.42
N LEU A 153 1.10 10.68 11.59
CA LEU A 153 0.90 11.84 12.47
C LEU A 153 1.10 11.48 13.95
N GLN A 154 0.67 10.28 14.38
CA GLN A 154 0.92 9.77 15.74
C GLN A 154 2.40 9.52 16.00
N GLY A 155 3.12 8.97 15.01
CA GLY A 155 4.58 8.88 15.06
C GLY A 155 5.19 10.27 15.30
N ASN A 156 4.78 11.28 14.54
CA ASN A 156 5.30 12.64 14.67
C ASN A 156 5.04 13.30 16.05
N SER A 157 3.94 12.95 16.73
CA SER A 157 3.59 13.49 18.05
C SER A 157 4.32 12.78 19.21
N ALA A 158 4.69 11.51 19.06
CA ALA A 158 5.49 10.80 20.07
C ALA A 158 6.91 11.39 20.25
N TYR A 159 7.47 12.02 19.21
CA TYR A 159 8.81 12.62 19.25
C TYR A 159 8.82 14.10 19.68
N LEU A 160 7.65 14.73 19.81
CA LEU A 160 7.52 16.11 20.31
C LEU A 160 7.64 16.20 21.85
N PHE A 161 7.57 15.06 22.55
CA PHE A 161 7.66 14.97 24.02
C PHE A 161 9.04 14.48 24.52
N THR A 162 10.03 14.32 23.64
CA THR A 162 11.39 13.86 24.00
C THR A 162 12.50 14.90 23.75
N CYS A 163 12.15 16.18 23.71
CA CYS A 163 13.13 17.28 23.77
C CYS A 163 13.07 17.96 25.13
#